data_AF-A0A9D1VMR8-F1
#
_entry.id   AF-A0A9D1VMR8-F1
#
_cell.length_a   1.000
_cell.length_b   1.000
_cell.length_c   1.000
_cell.angle_alpha   90.00
_cell.angle_beta   90.00
_cell.angle_gamma   90.00
#
_symmetry.space_group_name_H-M   'P 1'
#
loop_
_entity.id
_entity.type
_entity.pdbx_description
1 polymer ?
#
loop_
_entity_poly.entity_id
_entity_poly.type
_entity_poly.pdbx_seq_one_letter_code
_entity_poly.pdbx_strand_id
1 'polypeptide(L)'
;EVGLIDIAVIRVPRISNFTDFNALEVIPGVSLRYVRHVQELKNPDMIILPGTKNTMEDLLWMRQNGLEAAVLKKAAEGKIIFGVCGGYQMLGETLSDPEHVEAGGEIKGMGLLPMDTVFKEGKTRTRVEGSFGQVQGALHTLTGVNLEGYEIHMGETTLREGVQSFTRITDTVKNDTKEDGAFYKNVYGSYVHGIFDKEEVAKKVVEAIGEIKGIDVSTMTGVDFASFKETQYDLLAQGLREHLDMEKIYQILEEGI
;
A
#
# COMPACT_ATOMS: atom_id res chain seq x y z
N GLU A 1 -20.51 6.92 -6.93
CA GLU A 1 -20.49 6.68 -8.38
C GLU A 1 -19.09 6.22 -8.74
N VAL A 2 -18.92 5.23 -9.64
CA VAL A 2 -17.59 4.76 -10.02
C VAL A 2 -17.06 5.69 -11.10
N GLY A 3 -15.89 6.26 -10.87
CA GLY A 3 -15.19 7.12 -11.81
C GLY A 3 -14.69 6.36 -13.03
N LEU A 4 -13.91 7.05 -13.86
CA LEU A 4 -13.30 6.46 -15.04
C LEU A 4 -12.27 5.37 -14.69
N ILE A 5 -11.64 5.46 -13.52
CA ILE A 5 -10.75 4.44 -12.96
C ILE A 5 -11.30 3.96 -11.62
N ASP A 6 -11.37 2.65 -11.44
CA ASP A 6 -11.91 2.01 -10.24
C ASP A 6 -10.83 1.22 -9.50
N ILE A 7 -10.51 1.63 -8.27
CA ILE A 7 -9.52 1.00 -7.40
C ILE A 7 -10.23 0.47 -6.15
N ALA A 8 -10.10 -0.83 -5.90
CA ALA A 8 -10.67 -1.47 -4.72
C ALA A 8 -9.58 -1.78 -3.69
N VAL A 9 -9.68 -1.21 -2.49
CA VAL A 9 -8.84 -1.56 -1.34
C VAL A 9 -9.57 -2.60 -0.50
N ILE A 10 -8.97 -3.76 -0.25
CA ILE A 10 -9.58 -4.77 0.62
C ILE A 10 -9.50 -4.30 2.07
N ARG A 11 -10.67 -4.03 2.68
CA ARG A 11 -10.79 -3.57 4.06
C ARG A 11 -10.71 -4.75 5.03
N VAL A 12 -9.49 -5.17 5.30
CA VAL A 12 -9.20 -6.19 6.33
C VAL A 12 -9.51 -5.68 7.74
N PRO A 13 -9.84 -6.58 8.70
CA PRO A 13 -10.25 -6.19 10.06
C PRO A 13 -9.24 -5.32 10.80
N ARG A 14 -7.93 -5.57 10.62
CA ARG A 14 -6.85 -4.89 11.35
C ARG A 14 -6.03 -3.99 10.43
N ILE A 15 -6.67 -3.42 9.41
CA ILE A 15 -6.05 -2.47 8.48
C ILE A 15 -5.23 -1.42 9.23
N SER A 16 -3.98 -1.24 8.80
CA SER A 16 -3.08 -0.20 9.26
C SER A 16 -2.86 0.81 8.13
N ASN A 17 -2.41 2.02 8.49
CA ASN A 17 -1.95 3.02 7.52
C ASN A 17 -2.96 3.24 6.37
N PHE A 18 -4.26 3.28 6.70
CA PHE A 18 -5.35 3.40 5.71
C PHE A 18 -5.22 4.64 4.80
N THR A 19 -4.38 5.60 5.16
CA THR A 19 -4.10 6.81 4.39
C THR A 19 -3.13 6.60 3.23
N ASP A 20 -2.47 5.44 3.12
CA ASP A 20 -1.45 5.14 2.09
C ASP A 20 -1.96 5.28 0.64
N PHE A 21 -3.28 5.31 0.45
CA PHE A 21 -3.92 5.36 -0.86
C PHE A 21 -4.64 6.67 -1.12
N ASN A 22 -4.61 7.61 -0.18
CA ASN A 22 -5.30 8.90 -0.31
C ASN A 22 -4.80 9.69 -1.53
N ALA A 23 -3.52 9.55 -1.88
CA ALA A 23 -2.94 10.18 -3.07
C ALA A 23 -3.64 9.75 -4.37
N LEU A 24 -4.22 8.54 -4.41
CA LEU A 24 -5.03 8.06 -5.53
C LEU A 24 -6.48 8.56 -5.44
N GLU A 25 -7.04 8.65 -4.23
CA GLU A 25 -8.42 9.08 -4.00
C GLU A 25 -8.68 10.54 -4.41
N VAL A 26 -7.68 11.41 -4.26
CA VAL A 26 -7.80 12.84 -4.60
C VAL A 26 -7.67 13.14 -6.10
N ILE A 27 -7.34 12.15 -6.92
CA ILE A 27 -7.18 12.35 -8.37
C ILE A 27 -8.56 12.40 -9.05
N PRO A 28 -8.89 13.49 -9.78
CA PRO A 28 -10.15 13.58 -10.50
C PRO A 28 -10.37 12.39 -11.45
N GLY A 29 -11.54 11.76 -11.36
CA GLY A 29 -11.91 10.61 -12.20
C GLY A 29 -11.43 9.24 -11.69
N VAL A 30 -10.63 9.21 -10.61
CA VAL A 30 -10.32 7.98 -9.87
C VAL A 30 -11.36 7.77 -8.77
N SER A 31 -11.82 6.54 -8.61
CA SER A 31 -12.63 6.11 -7.46
C SER A 31 -11.87 5.09 -6.65
N LEU A 32 -11.61 5.42 -5.40
CA LEU A 32 -11.03 4.51 -4.43
C LEU A 32 -12.10 4.02 -3.46
N ARG A 33 -12.29 2.70 -3.39
CA ARG A 33 -13.37 2.07 -2.62
C ARG A 33 -12.82 1.05 -1.65
N TYR A 34 -13.27 1.12 -0.40
CA TYR A 34 -12.97 0.09 0.60
C TYR A 34 -13.99 -1.05 0.53
N VAL A 35 -13.52 -2.25 0.23
CA VAL A 35 -14.33 -3.45 0.01
C VAL A 35 -14.19 -4.38 1.21
N ARG A 36 -15.30 -4.67 1.90
CA ARG A 36 -15.33 -5.59 3.05
C ARG A 36 -15.96 -6.93 2.71
N HIS A 37 -16.84 -6.97 1.72
CA HIS A 37 -17.58 -8.14 1.29
C HIS A 37 -17.36 -8.41 -0.20
N VAL A 38 -17.34 -9.69 -0.59
CA VAL A 38 -17.07 -10.12 -1.97
C VAL A 38 -17.99 -9.45 -2.99
N GLN A 39 -19.25 -9.23 -2.64
CA GLN A 39 -20.25 -8.61 -3.51
C GLN A 39 -19.94 -7.14 -3.84
N GLU A 40 -19.13 -6.47 -3.02
CA GLU A 40 -18.68 -5.09 -3.22
C GLU A 40 -17.44 -5.00 -4.12
N LEU A 41 -16.71 -6.11 -4.32
CA LEU A 41 -15.49 -6.12 -5.14
C LEU A 41 -15.79 -5.71 -6.57
N LYS A 42 -16.85 -6.29 -7.17
CA LYS A 42 -17.27 -6.05 -8.56
C LYS A 42 -16.14 -6.33 -9.56
N ASN A 43 -15.77 -5.35 -10.39
CA ASN A 43 -14.76 -5.50 -11.45
C ASN A 43 -13.83 -4.26 -11.50
N PRO A 44 -13.03 -4.03 -10.45
CA PRO A 44 -12.15 -2.88 -10.39
C PRO A 44 -11.02 -3.04 -11.42
N ASP A 45 -10.34 -1.95 -11.72
CA ASP A 45 -9.16 -1.93 -12.57
C ASP A 45 -7.90 -2.38 -11.80
N MET A 46 -7.88 -2.06 -10.51
CA MET A 46 -6.81 -2.42 -9.58
C MET A 46 -7.38 -2.85 -8.23
N ILE A 47 -6.76 -3.85 -7.61
CA ILE A 47 -7.07 -4.31 -6.26
C ILE A 47 -5.84 -4.10 -5.38
N ILE A 48 -6.04 -3.45 -4.25
CA ILE A 48 -5.01 -3.19 -3.25
C ILE A 48 -5.26 -4.05 -2.01
N LEU A 49 -4.23 -4.77 -1.57
CA LEU A 49 -4.15 -5.38 -0.25
C LEU A 49 -3.34 -4.44 0.66
N PRO A 50 -3.98 -3.80 1.66
CA PRO A 50 -3.31 -2.80 2.47
C PRO A 50 -2.41 -3.43 3.55
N GLY A 51 -1.67 -2.58 4.26
CA GLY A 51 -1.01 -2.98 5.50
C GLY A 51 -2.01 -3.44 6.56
N THR A 52 -1.58 -4.37 7.41
CA THR A 52 -2.34 -4.84 8.57
C THR A 52 -1.43 -5.07 9.76
N LYS A 53 -2.01 -5.00 10.96
CA LYS A 53 -1.32 -5.29 12.22
C LYS A 53 -1.23 -6.78 12.55
N ASN A 54 -1.96 -7.64 11.85
CA ASN A 54 -1.86 -9.09 11.97
C ASN A 54 -2.16 -9.71 10.60
N THR A 55 -1.08 -10.02 9.89
CA THR A 55 -1.13 -10.47 8.50
C THR A 55 -1.72 -11.86 8.37
N MET A 56 -1.32 -12.77 9.26
CA MET A 56 -1.77 -14.16 9.19
C MET A 56 -3.28 -14.30 9.46
N GLU A 57 -3.79 -13.65 10.51
CA GLU A 57 -5.22 -13.71 10.85
C GLU A 57 -6.09 -13.00 9.81
N ASP A 58 -5.63 -11.88 9.26
CA ASP A 58 -6.40 -11.15 8.24
C ASP A 58 -6.43 -11.90 6.90
N LEU A 59 -5.36 -12.63 6.54
CA LEU A 59 -5.40 -13.54 5.38
C LEU A 59 -6.39 -14.69 5.61
N LEU A 60 -6.38 -15.32 6.79
CA LEU A 60 -7.34 -16.36 7.13
C LEU A 60 -8.78 -15.83 7.12
N TRP A 61 -9.00 -14.59 7.56
CA TRP A 61 -10.30 -13.92 7.46
C TRP A 61 -10.74 -13.72 6.00
N MET A 62 -9.83 -13.28 5.12
CA MET A 62 -10.12 -13.16 3.67
C MET A 62 -10.43 -14.50 3.03
N ARG A 63 -9.77 -15.58 3.48
CA ARG A 63 -10.06 -16.95 3.04
C ARG A 63 -11.46 -17.39 3.46
N GLN A 64 -11.81 -17.15 4.72
CA GLN A 64 -13.10 -17.54 5.31
C GLN A 64 -14.29 -16.83 4.66
N ASN A 65 -14.14 -15.57 4.26
CA ASN A 65 -15.23 -14.78 3.66
C ASN A 65 -15.26 -14.80 2.12
N GLY A 66 -14.31 -15.49 1.48
CA GLY A 66 -14.23 -15.65 0.03
C GLY A 66 -13.54 -14.51 -0.72
N LEU A 67 -13.05 -13.47 -0.05
CA LEU A 67 -12.30 -12.38 -0.69
C LEU A 67 -10.99 -12.86 -1.29
N GLU A 68 -10.25 -13.76 -0.63
CA GLU A 68 -9.01 -14.33 -1.18
C GLU A 68 -9.28 -14.97 -2.55
N ALA A 69 -10.30 -15.84 -2.63
CA ALA A 69 -10.69 -16.49 -3.88
C ALA A 69 -11.12 -15.50 -4.97
N ALA A 70 -11.82 -14.43 -4.59
CA ALA A 70 -12.24 -13.39 -5.53
C ALA A 70 -11.05 -12.58 -6.06
N VAL A 71 -10.06 -12.27 -5.23
CA VAL A 71 -8.82 -11.59 -5.63
C VAL A 71 -7.98 -12.50 -6.54
N LEU A 72 -7.82 -13.77 -6.20
CA LEU A 72 -7.12 -14.75 -7.04
C LEU A 72 -7.75 -14.87 -8.44
N LYS A 73 -9.09 -14.89 -8.50
CA LYS A 73 -9.82 -14.88 -9.77
C LYS A 73 -9.51 -13.62 -10.59
N LYS A 74 -9.49 -12.43 -9.95
CA LYS A 74 -9.18 -11.16 -10.62
C LYS A 74 -7.73 -11.10 -11.10
N ALA A 75 -6.79 -11.64 -10.32
CA ALA A 75 -5.40 -11.80 -10.73
C ALA A 75 -5.28 -12.68 -11.99
N ALA A 76 -6.01 -13.81 -12.03
CA ALA A 76 -6.05 -14.70 -13.20
C ALA A 76 -6.70 -14.04 -14.44
N GLU A 77 -7.64 -13.11 -14.24
CA GLU A 77 -8.22 -12.25 -15.29
C GLU A 77 -7.26 -11.13 -15.76
N GLY A 78 -6.06 -11.03 -15.17
CA GLY A 78 -5.05 -10.04 -15.54
C GLY A 78 -5.22 -8.67 -14.89
N LYS A 79 -6.08 -8.54 -13.88
CA LYS A 79 -6.21 -7.29 -13.11
C LYS A 79 -4.93 -7.00 -12.31
N ILE A 80 -4.70 -5.71 -12.06
CA ILE A 80 -3.57 -5.27 -11.23
C ILE A 80 -3.87 -5.63 -9.78
N ILE A 81 -2.96 -6.37 -9.14
CA ILE A 81 -2.99 -6.65 -7.70
C ILE A 81 -1.78 -5.98 -7.07
N PHE A 82 -1.99 -5.21 -6.01
CA PHE A 82 -0.91 -4.50 -5.33
C PHE A 82 -0.98 -4.71 -3.83
N GLY A 83 0.10 -5.20 -3.22
CA GLY A 83 0.20 -5.37 -1.77
C GLY A 83 1.10 -4.32 -1.13
N VAL A 84 0.69 -3.77 0.01
CA VAL A 84 1.53 -2.91 0.86
C VAL A 84 1.78 -3.59 2.19
N CYS A 85 3.04 -3.71 2.60
CA CYS A 85 3.46 -4.29 3.88
C CYS A 85 2.78 -5.64 4.15
N GLY A 86 1.89 -5.77 5.15
CA GLY A 86 1.12 -7.00 5.40
C GLY A 86 0.40 -7.53 4.15
N GLY A 87 -0.21 -6.66 3.35
CA GLY A 87 -0.83 -7.05 2.09
C GLY A 87 0.17 -7.56 1.04
N TYR A 88 1.41 -7.03 1.03
CA TYR A 88 2.49 -7.57 0.21
C TYR A 88 2.87 -8.98 0.65
N GLN A 89 3.04 -9.18 1.96
CA GLN A 89 3.36 -10.49 2.55
C GLN A 89 2.30 -11.55 2.21
N MET A 90 1.01 -11.20 2.26
CA MET A 90 -0.09 -12.09 1.88
C MET A 90 0.03 -12.64 0.45
N LEU A 91 0.64 -11.89 -0.47
CA LEU A 91 0.78 -12.30 -1.87
C LEU A 91 1.79 -13.44 -2.05
N GLY A 92 2.67 -13.68 -1.08
CA GLY A 92 3.70 -14.71 -1.13
C GLY A 92 3.15 -16.14 -1.10
N GLU A 93 4.05 -17.12 -1.12
CA GLU A 93 3.71 -18.55 -1.02
C GLU A 93 3.49 -19.00 0.43
N THR A 94 4.30 -18.49 1.36
CA THR A 94 4.30 -18.92 2.76
C THR A 94 4.50 -17.73 3.70
N LEU A 95 3.78 -17.75 4.81
CA LEU A 95 3.91 -16.85 5.95
C LEU A 95 4.20 -17.68 7.19
N SER A 96 5.34 -17.44 7.84
CA SER A 96 5.80 -18.19 9.01
C SER A 96 6.11 -17.26 10.18
N ASP A 97 5.53 -17.55 11.35
CA ASP A 97 5.73 -16.82 12.61
C ASP A 97 6.26 -17.78 13.69
N PRO A 98 7.52 -18.23 13.60
CA PRO A 98 8.09 -19.17 14.57
C PRO A 98 8.26 -18.55 15.97
N GLU A 99 8.39 -17.23 16.03
CA GLU A 99 8.62 -16.45 17.27
C GLU A 99 7.32 -15.96 17.92
N HIS A 100 6.15 -16.27 17.33
CA HIS A 100 4.83 -15.90 17.86
C HIS A 100 4.64 -14.39 18.04
N VAL A 101 5.19 -13.61 17.11
CA VAL A 101 5.14 -12.13 17.13
C VAL A 101 3.75 -11.62 16.76
N GLU A 102 3.02 -12.34 15.90
CA GLU A 102 1.62 -12.07 15.59
C GLU A 102 0.71 -13.10 16.27
N ALA A 103 0.55 -14.28 15.66
CA ALA A 103 -0.35 -15.34 16.10
C ALA A 103 0.34 -16.71 16.21
N GLY A 104 1.57 -16.83 15.72
CA GLY A 104 2.34 -18.06 15.66
C GLY A 104 1.98 -18.98 14.49
N GLY A 105 2.90 -19.90 14.20
CA GLY A 105 2.69 -21.00 13.25
C GLY A 105 3.05 -20.65 11.81
N GLU A 106 2.55 -21.45 10.86
CA GLU A 106 2.83 -21.27 9.44
C GLU A 106 1.55 -21.44 8.62
N ILE A 107 1.32 -20.57 7.65
CA ILE A 107 0.22 -20.67 6.71
C ILE A 107 0.70 -20.47 5.27
N LYS A 108 -0.06 -21.01 4.32
CA LYS A 108 0.09 -20.65 2.91
C LYS A 108 -0.44 -19.25 2.66
N GLY A 109 0.38 -18.45 1.99
CA GLY A 109 -0.03 -17.19 1.38
C GLY A 109 -0.90 -17.43 0.15
N MET A 110 -1.19 -16.37 -0.60
CA MET A 110 -2.02 -16.42 -1.79
C MET A 110 -1.31 -17.06 -3.00
N GLY A 111 0.02 -17.16 -2.96
CA GLY A 111 0.83 -17.78 -4.01
C GLY A 111 0.86 -16.99 -5.32
N LEU A 112 0.69 -15.68 -5.25
CA LEU A 112 0.72 -14.78 -6.41
C LEU A 112 2.14 -14.27 -6.71
N LEU A 113 2.99 -14.17 -5.68
CA LEU A 113 4.40 -13.82 -5.78
C LEU A 113 5.26 -15.00 -5.29
N PRO A 114 6.30 -15.44 -6.05
CA PRO A 114 7.20 -16.50 -5.62
C PRO A 114 8.17 -16.02 -4.54
N MET A 115 7.69 -15.91 -3.32
CA MET A 115 8.45 -15.42 -2.17
C MET A 115 7.89 -15.99 -0.88
N ASP A 116 8.71 -16.02 0.16
CA ASP A 116 8.34 -16.49 1.49
C ASP A 116 8.63 -15.40 2.52
N THR A 117 7.77 -15.25 3.52
CA THR A 117 7.93 -14.25 4.58
C THR A 117 8.02 -14.94 5.95
N VAL A 118 9.00 -14.53 6.75
CA VAL A 118 9.16 -14.95 8.15
C VAL A 118 9.02 -13.73 9.06
N PHE A 119 8.13 -13.80 10.06
CA PHE A 119 7.99 -12.78 11.10
C PHE A 119 9.06 -12.98 12.18
N LYS A 120 9.74 -11.90 12.55
CA LYS A 120 10.77 -11.87 13.59
C LYS A 120 10.48 -10.79 14.63
N GLU A 121 11.03 -10.92 15.84
CA GLU A 121 10.88 -9.94 16.93
C GLU A 121 11.40 -8.54 16.54
N GLY A 122 12.39 -8.48 15.64
CA GLY A 122 12.98 -7.25 15.15
C GLY A 122 12.00 -6.41 14.33
N LYS A 123 11.72 -5.19 14.78
CA LYS A 123 10.84 -4.24 14.07
C LYS A 123 11.63 -3.19 13.30
N THR A 124 11.59 -3.26 11.98
CA THR A 124 12.07 -2.19 11.08
C THR A 124 11.16 -0.98 11.22
N ARG A 125 11.75 0.18 11.51
CA ARG A 125 11.07 1.49 11.59
C ARG A 125 12.02 2.55 11.06
N THR A 126 11.89 2.91 9.80
CA THR A 126 12.76 3.93 9.19
C THR A 126 12.04 4.69 8.08
N ARG A 127 12.57 5.84 7.71
CA ARG A 127 12.18 6.57 6.51
C ARG A 127 13.06 6.12 5.35
N VAL A 128 12.46 6.06 4.17
CA VAL A 128 13.14 5.58 2.97
C VAL A 128 12.88 6.49 1.79
N GLU A 129 13.88 6.60 0.93
CA GLU A 129 13.77 7.21 -0.38
C GLU A 129 14.37 6.26 -1.42
N GLY A 130 13.92 6.34 -2.67
CA GLY A 130 14.43 5.42 -3.69
C GLY A 130 13.77 5.60 -5.03
N SER A 131 13.83 4.53 -5.82
CA SER A 131 13.17 4.48 -7.13
C SER A 131 12.68 3.08 -7.44
N PHE A 132 11.69 3.00 -8.32
CA PHE A 132 11.26 1.72 -8.88
C PHE A 132 12.34 1.15 -9.81
N GLY A 133 12.49 -0.18 -9.78
CA GLY A 133 13.43 -0.90 -10.64
C GLY A 133 12.99 -0.95 -12.11
N GLN A 134 13.42 -1.99 -12.83
CA GLN A 134 12.94 -2.26 -14.19
C GLN A 134 11.59 -2.99 -14.13
N VAL A 135 10.52 -2.22 -13.91
CA VAL A 135 9.17 -2.75 -13.70
C VAL A 135 8.58 -3.29 -15.00
N GLN A 136 7.95 -4.47 -14.93
CA GLN A 136 7.24 -5.07 -16.06
C GLN A 136 5.73 -5.16 -15.81
N GLY A 137 4.99 -5.58 -16.84
CA GLY A 137 3.54 -5.77 -16.76
C GLY A 137 2.76 -4.46 -16.87
N ALA A 138 1.56 -4.47 -16.32
CA ALA A 138 0.65 -3.32 -16.32
C ALA A 138 1.31 -2.02 -15.84
N LEU A 139 2.08 -2.05 -14.76
CA LEU A 139 2.69 -0.86 -14.15
C LEU A 139 4.10 -0.54 -14.66
N HIS A 140 4.46 -0.97 -15.87
CA HIS A 140 5.80 -0.76 -16.44
C HIS A 140 6.23 0.72 -16.49
N THR A 141 5.28 1.65 -16.58
CA THR A 141 5.50 3.11 -16.58
C THR A 141 6.17 3.60 -15.29
N LEU A 142 6.12 2.84 -14.20
CA LEU A 142 6.81 3.17 -12.95
C LEU A 142 8.33 3.04 -13.04
N THR A 143 8.88 2.39 -14.08
CA THR A 143 10.33 2.15 -14.20
C THR A 143 11.15 3.43 -13.99
N GLY A 144 12.05 3.39 -12.99
CA GLY A 144 12.94 4.50 -12.66
C GLY A 144 12.29 5.71 -12.00
N VAL A 145 10.97 5.70 -11.75
CA VAL A 145 10.28 6.77 -11.05
C VAL A 145 10.76 6.82 -9.59
N ASN A 146 10.96 8.03 -9.06
CA ASN A 146 11.37 8.20 -7.68
C ASN A 146 10.19 7.98 -6.73
N LEU A 147 10.47 7.39 -5.58
CA LEU A 147 9.52 7.20 -4.49
C LEU A 147 10.10 7.70 -3.16
N GLU A 148 9.23 7.93 -2.20
CA GLU A 148 9.59 8.13 -0.80
C GLU A 148 8.54 7.49 0.09
N GLY A 149 8.88 7.25 1.34
CA GLY A 149 7.96 6.68 2.30
C GLY A 149 8.64 6.25 3.58
N TYR A 150 8.09 5.22 4.20
CA TYR A 150 8.64 4.65 5.42
C TYR A 150 8.32 3.16 5.52
N GLU A 151 9.18 2.45 6.25
CA GLU A 151 9.01 1.04 6.55
C GLU A 151 8.60 0.89 8.01
N ILE A 152 7.58 0.07 8.27
CA ILE A 152 7.16 -0.31 9.62
C ILE A 152 6.67 -1.76 9.66
N HIS A 153 7.60 -2.71 9.71
CA HIS A 153 7.27 -4.14 9.62
C HIS A 153 8.17 -5.01 10.48
N MET A 154 7.70 -6.24 10.73
CA MET A 154 8.42 -7.29 11.46
C MET A 154 8.69 -8.52 10.58
N GLY A 155 8.12 -8.56 9.37
CA GLY A 155 8.38 -9.63 8.42
C GLY A 155 9.63 -9.37 7.61
N GLU A 156 10.43 -10.42 7.41
CA GLU A 156 11.50 -10.49 6.44
C GLU A 156 11.06 -11.36 5.27
N THR A 157 11.09 -10.81 4.06
CA THR A 157 10.69 -11.52 2.84
C THR A 157 11.92 -11.94 2.04
N THR A 158 11.95 -13.21 1.63
CA THR A 158 12.96 -13.75 0.72
C THR A 158 12.31 -14.06 -0.62
N LEU A 159 12.83 -13.47 -1.69
CA LEU A 159 12.38 -13.74 -3.05
C LEU A 159 12.97 -15.07 -3.54
N ARG A 160 12.18 -15.85 -4.29
CA ARG A 160 12.69 -17.04 -4.96
C ARG A 160 13.39 -16.68 -6.27
N GLU A 161 14.11 -17.66 -6.81
CA GLU A 161 14.85 -17.51 -8.06
C GLU A 161 13.93 -17.06 -9.20
N GLY A 162 14.39 -16.05 -9.96
CA GLY A 162 13.66 -15.52 -11.12
C GLY A 162 12.63 -14.42 -10.80
N VAL A 163 12.43 -14.06 -9.52
CA VAL A 163 11.60 -12.91 -9.14
C VAL A 163 12.46 -11.66 -9.01
N GLN A 164 11.99 -10.56 -9.60
CA GLN A 164 12.69 -9.28 -9.55
C GLN A 164 12.16 -8.44 -8.39
N SER A 165 13.07 -7.70 -7.74
CA SER A 165 12.71 -6.66 -6.79
C SER A 165 11.91 -5.56 -7.47
N PHE A 166 11.01 -4.94 -6.72
CA PHE A 166 10.14 -3.90 -7.28
C PHE A 166 10.77 -2.52 -7.17
N THR A 167 11.48 -2.27 -6.09
CA THR A 167 12.08 -0.97 -5.78
C THR A 167 13.48 -1.16 -5.23
N ARG A 168 14.31 -0.12 -5.37
CA ARG A 168 15.58 0.01 -4.65
C ARG A 168 15.48 1.23 -3.76
N ILE A 169 15.62 1.03 -2.46
CA ILE A 169 15.36 2.03 -1.42
C ILE A 169 16.56 2.19 -0.50
N THR A 170 16.73 3.41 0.01
CA THR A 170 17.77 3.79 0.96
C THR A 170 17.13 4.21 2.27
N ASP A 171 17.53 3.59 3.37
CA ASP A 171 17.21 4.00 4.74
C ASP A 171 17.86 5.37 5.01
N THR A 172 17.09 6.42 5.22
CA THR A 172 17.61 7.78 5.37
C THR A 172 18.26 8.02 6.73
N VAL A 173 18.09 7.11 7.69
CA VAL A 173 18.70 7.20 9.03
C VAL A 173 20.01 6.42 9.07
N LYS A 174 20.02 5.20 8.51
CA LYS A 174 21.20 4.32 8.50
C LYS A 174 22.10 4.52 7.27
N ASN A 175 21.58 5.19 6.25
CA ASN A 175 22.24 5.39 4.95
C ASN A 175 22.64 4.07 4.27
N ASP A 176 21.75 3.08 4.36
CA ASP A 176 21.92 1.75 3.79
C ASP A 176 20.91 1.52 2.66
N THR A 177 21.37 1.02 1.52
CA THR A 177 20.56 0.81 0.33
C THR A 177 20.28 -0.68 0.15
N LYS A 178 19.01 -1.02 -0.04
CA LYS A 178 18.55 -2.38 -0.26
C LYS A 178 17.51 -2.45 -1.37
N GLU A 179 17.30 -3.66 -1.88
CA GLU A 179 16.16 -3.97 -2.72
C GLU A 179 14.93 -4.21 -1.85
N ASP A 180 13.76 -3.77 -2.31
CA ASP A 180 12.47 -3.97 -1.64
C ASP A 180 11.38 -4.40 -2.63
N GLY A 181 10.38 -5.09 -2.09
CA GLY A 181 9.22 -5.51 -2.82
C GLY A 181 9.51 -6.56 -3.89
N ALA A 182 8.46 -6.94 -4.60
CA ALA A 182 8.56 -7.82 -5.74
C ALA A 182 7.42 -7.58 -6.72
N PHE A 183 7.63 -7.99 -7.96
CA PHE A 183 6.56 -8.09 -8.92
C PHE A 183 6.66 -9.35 -9.77
N TYR A 184 5.51 -9.83 -10.21
CA TYR A 184 5.39 -10.91 -11.17
C TYR A 184 4.11 -10.71 -11.98
N LYS A 185 4.24 -10.54 -13.30
CA LYS A 185 3.13 -10.16 -14.19
C LYS A 185 2.46 -8.87 -13.71
N ASN A 186 1.16 -8.89 -13.40
CA ASN A 186 0.38 -7.74 -12.93
C ASN A 186 0.19 -7.75 -11.40
N VAL A 187 1.03 -8.49 -10.67
CA VAL A 187 1.04 -8.52 -9.21
C VAL A 187 2.30 -7.81 -8.72
N TYR A 188 2.11 -6.86 -7.81
CA TYR A 188 3.16 -6.00 -7.27
C TYR A 188 3.05 -5.92 -5.76
N GLY A 189 4.15 -5.70 -5.06
CA GLY A 189 4.09 -5.31 -3.66
C GLY A 189 5.40 -4.79 -3.12
N SER A 190 5.31 -4.08 -1.99
CA SER A 190 6.43 -3.39 -1.34
C SER A 190 6.17 -3.22 0.16
N TYR A 191 7.23 -3.10 0.96
CA TYR A 191 7.12 -2.73 2.38
C TYR A 191 6.93 -1.23 2.60
N VAL A 192 7.12 -0.41 1.58
CA VAL A 192 7.06 1.05 1.68
C VAL A 192 5.61 1.52 1.84
N HIS A 193 5.30 2.06 3.01
CA HIS A 193 4.10 2.84 3.24
C HIS A 193 4.27 4.26 2.66
N GLY A 194 3.19 4.84 2.14
CA GLY A 194 3.23 6.08 1.37
C GLY A 194 3.82 5.94 -0.03
N ILE A 195 3.93 4.72 -0.57
CA ILE A 195 4.53 4.47 -1.90
C ILE A 195 3.87 5.27 -3.03
N PHE A 196 2.59 5.62 -2.88
CA PHE A 196 1.83 6.42 -3.85
C PHE A 196 1.85 7.94 -3.55
N ASP A 197 2.46 8.39 -2.45
CA ASP A 197 2.36 9.78 -1.98
C ASP A 197 3.06 10.77 -2.90
N LYS A 198 4.09 10.33 -3.64
CA LYS A 198 4.68 11.16 -4.70
C LYS A 198 3.71 11.27 -5.87
N GLU A 199 3.42 12.52 -6.26
CA GLU A 199 2.50 12.85 -7.36
C GLU A 199 2.82 12.05 -8.64
N GLU A 200 4.11 11.95 -8.99
CA GLU A 200 4.56 11.22 -10.18
C GLU A 200 4.20 9.74 -10.11
N VAL A 201 4.28 9.11 -8.93
CA VAL A 201 3.93 7.70 -8.76
C VAL A 201 2.42 7.48 -8.94
N ALA A 202 1.60 8.27 -8.26
CA ALA A 202 0.15 8.18 -8.39
C ALA A 202 -0.30 8.44 -9.84
N LYS A 203 0.29 9.44 -10.49
CA LYS A 203 0.05 9.75 -11.91
C LYS A 203 0.41 8.57 -12.81
N LYS A 204 1.59 7.95 -12.61
CA LYS A 204 2.05 6.82 -13.44
C LYS A 204 1.19 5.57 -13.29
N VAL A 205 0.63 5.34 -12.10
CA VAL A 205 -0.37 4.28 -11.88
C VAL A 205 -1.65 4.57 -12.66
N VAL A 206 -2.14 5.80 -12.62
CA VAL A 206 -3.33 6.23 -13.38
C VAL A 206 -3.10 6.14 -14.89
N GLU A 207 -1.93 6.56 -15.39
CA GLU A 207 -1.50 6.41 -16.79
C GLU A 207 -1.49 4.94 -17.22
N ALA A 208 -0.88 4.06 -16.42
CA ALA A 208 -0.85 2.63 -16.70
C ALA A 208 -2.25 2.01 -16.80
N ILE A 209 -3.16 2.37 -15.88
CA ILE A 209 -4.55 1.90 -15.93
C ILE A 209 -5.27 2.48 -17.17
N GLY A 210 -5.05 3.76 -17.47
CA GLY A 210 -5.61 4.44 -18.63
C GLY A 210 -5.22 3.77 -19.95
N GLU A 211 -3.94 3.42 -20.11
CA GLU A 211 -3.41 2.68 -21.26
C GLU A 211 -4.11 1.33 -21.44
N ILE A 212 -4.26 0.56 -20.35
CA ILE A 212 -4.94 -0.76 -20.38
C ILE A 212 -6.41 -0.63 -20.79
N LYS A 213 -7.06 0.45 -20.35
CA LYS A 213 -8.48 0.72 -20.65
C LYS A 213 -8.69 1.42 -21.99
N GLY A 214 -7.63 1.94 -22.61
CA GLY A 214 -7.72 2.76 -23.83
C GLY A 214 -8.42 4.10 -23.61
N ILE A 215 -8.27 4.71 -22.43
CA ILE A 215 -8.85 6.02 -22.11
C ILE A 215 -7.76 7.08 -21.95
N ASP A 216 -8.05 8.31 -22.36
CA ASP A 216 -7.16 9.45 -22.15
C ASP A 216 -7.28 9.94 -20.70
N VAL A 217 -6.16 9.89 -19.99
CA VAL A 217 -6.03 10.34 -18.59
C VAL A 217 -5.11 11.56 -18.46
N SER A 218 -4.77 12.22 -19.56
CA SER A 218 -3.87 13.39 -19.57
C SER A 218 -4.35 14.55 -18.69
N THR A 219 -5.67 14.65 -18.49
CA THR A 219 -6.31 15.64 -17.60
C THR A 219 -6.47 15.18 -16.16
N MET A 220 -6.20 13.89 -15.87
CA MET A 220 -6.17 13.33 -14.51
C MET A 220 -4.79 13.57 -13.90
N THR A 221 -4.43 14.86 -13.75
CA THR A 221 -3.17 15.23 -13.13
C THR A 221 -3.18 14.80 -11.67
N GLY A 222 -2.03 14.32 -11.19
CA GLY A 222 -1.83 14.10 -9.76
C GLY A 222 -2.01 15.43 -9.01
N VAL A 223 -2.40 15.33 -7.76
CA VAL A 223 -2.32 16.46 -6.82
C VAL A 223 -0.99 16.29 -6.09
N ASP A 224 -0.23 17.36 -5.89
CA ASP A 224 0.87 17.33 -4.93
C ASP A 224 0.28 17.03 -3.55
N PHE A 225 0.36 15.75 -3.17
CA PHE A 225 -0.28 15.23 -1.99
C PHE A 225 0.33 15.81 -0.72
N ALA A 226 1.62 16.17 -0.75
CA ALA A 226 2.27 16.83 0.38
C ALA A 226 1.65 18.21 0.63
N SER A 227 1.54 19.03 -0.42
CA SER A 227 0.88 20.35 -0.35
C SER A 227 -0.61 20.24 0.01
N PHE A 228 -1.32 19.26 -0.53
CA PHE A 228 -2.72 18.99 -0.18
C PHE A 228 -2.87 18.65 1.30
N LYS A 229 -2.01 17.77 1.82
CA LYS A 229 -2.00 17.34 3.23
C LYS A 229 -1.68 18.50 4.17
N GLU A 230 -0.72 19.36 3.82
CA GLU A 230 -0.41 20.58 4.57
C GLU A 230 -1.62 21.52 4.64
N THR A 231 -2.31 21.73 3.52
CA THR A 231 -3.55 22.52 3.47
C THR A 231 -4.63 21.95 4.40
N GLN A 232 -4.79 20.62 4.46
CA GLN A 232 -5.76 19.98 5.37
C GLN A 232 -5.35 20.13 6.84
N TYR A 233 -4.04 20.08 7.15
CA TYR A 233 -3.57 20.35 8.51
C TYR A 233 -3.82 21.79 8.93
N ASP A 234 -3.63 22.76 8.05
CA ASP A 234 -3.92 24.16 8.33
C ASP A 234 -5.42 24.39 8.58
N LEU A 235 -6.29 23.78 7.77
CA LEU A 235 -7.74 23.85 7.97
C LEU A 235 -8.16 23.23 9.32
N LEU A 236 -7.59 22.07 9.68
CA LEU A 236 -7.85 21.45 10.98
C LEU A 236 -7.34 22.32 12.14
N ALA A 237 -6.11 22.83 12.02
CA ALA A 237 -5.51 23.70 13.03
C ALA A 237 -6.31 25.00 13.20
N GLN A 238 -6.81 25.58 12.11
CA GLN A 238 -7.70 26.73 12.15
C GLN A 238 -9.02 26.37 12.86
N GLY A 239 -9.66 25.27 12.47
CA GLY A 239 -10.90 24.82 13.11
C GLY A 239 -10.74 24.59 14.62
N LEU A 240 -9.59 24.03 15.05
CA LEU A 240 -9.26 23.90 16.47
C LEU A 240 -9.10 25.27 17.15
N ARG A 241 -8.34 26.20 16.56
CA ARG A 241 -8.14 27.56 17.11
C ARG A 241 -9.44 28.35 17.23
N GLU A 242 -10.40 28.13 16.34
CA GLU A 242 -11.71 28.80 16.36
C GLU A 242 -12.63 28.27 17.47
N HIS A 243 -12.48 27.01 17.87
CA HIS A 243 -13.43 26.33 18.76
C HIS A 243 -12.85 25.94 20.12
N LEU A 244 -11.53 26.04 20.32
CA LEU A 244 -10.85 25.71 21.56
C LEU A 244 -10.13 26.92 22.14
N ASP A 245 -10.13 27.00 23.46
CA ASP A 245 -9.31 27.95 24.21
C ASP A 245 -7.85 27.48 24.16
N MET A 246 -7.15 27.91 23.11
CA MET A 246 -5.76 27.52 22.88
C MET A 246 -4.82 28.04 23.96
N GLU A 247 -5.08 29.22 24.53
CA GLU A 247 -4.28 29.78 25.62
C GLU A 247 -4.33 28.85 26.84
N LYS A 248 -5.53 28.38 27.21
CA LYS A 248 -5.69 27.43 28.31
C LYS A 248 -5.05 26.07 28.04
N ILE A 249 -5.08 25.58 26.80
CA ILE A 249 -4.40 24.33 26.42
C ILE A 249 -2.88 24.48 26.56
N TYR A 250 -2.31 25.60 26.08
CA TYR A 250 -0.89 25.86 26.23
C TYR A 250 -0.49 26.02 27.69
N GLN A 251 -1.30 26.70 28.50
CA GLN A 251 -1.08 26.80 29.94
C GLN A 251 -1.01 25.41 30.60
N ILE A 252 -1.94 24.51 30.30
CA ILE A 252 -1.93 23.13 30.84
C ILE A 252 -0.69 22.35 30.38
N LEU A 253 -0.26 22.53 29.13
CA LEU A 253 0.95 21.87 28.60
C LEU A 253 2.24 22.38 29.25
N GLU A 254 2.31 23.68 29.56
CA GLU A 254 3.48 24.32 30.16
C GLU A 254 3.56 24.10 31.67
N GLU A 255 2.42 24.14 32.38
CA GLU A 255 2.36 23.91 33.83
C GLU A 255 2.46 22.41 34.18
N GLY A 256 2.15 21.52 33.22
CA GLY A 256 2.07 20.08 33.43
C GLY A 256 0.79 19.68 34.16
N ILE A 257 0.42 18.39 34.07
CA ILE A 257 -0.66 17.81 34.89
C ILE A 257 -0.14 17.51 36.30
#